data_AF-A0A954GAN1-F1
#
_entry.id   AF-A0A954GAN1-F1
#
_cell.length_a   1.000
_cell.length_b   1.000
_cell.length_c   1.000
_cell.angle_alpha   90.00
_cell.angle_beta   90.00
_cell.angle_gamma   90.00
#
_symmetry.space_group_name_H-M   'P 1'
#
loop_
_entity.id
_entity.type
_entity.pdbx_description
1 polymer ?
#
loop_
_entity_poly.entity_id
_entity_poly.type
_entity_poly.pdbx_seq_one_letter_code
_entity_poly.pdbx_strand_id
1 'polypeptide(L)'
;LYRQIDFNKAWNDPANKKPFQQLLNNYHNPKIQETVSPTGYALSSYQGNALVLNPIQGIRISDIRDGISNTIFAVEAGEDFKPWGDPANLTNPSQMFATGKTNPYVGGKHVLFGDGSVRFLSELTDPAVLKALSTPDGGEKVGDY
;
A
#
# COMPACT_ATOMS: atom_id res chain seq x y z
N LEU A 1 14.02 -10.34 -12.68
CA LEU A 1 13.98 -8.96 -12.15
C LEU A 1 15.09 -8.67 -11.14
N TYR A 2 15.15 -9.36 -9.99
CA TYR A 2 16.13 -9.09 -8.93
C TYR A 2 17.58 -8.83 -9.38
N ARG A 3 18.15 -9.72 -10.22
CA ARG A 3 19.54 -9.58 -10.73
C ARG A 3 19.79 -8.40 -11.68
N GLN A 4 18.74 -7.67 -12.08
CA GLN A 4 18.82 -6.52 -12.97
C GLN A 4 18.84 -5.18 -12.20
N ILE A 5 18.56 -5.21 -10.89
CA ILE A 5 18.49 -4.01 -10.05
C ILE A 5 19.83 -3.83 -9.35
N ASP A 6 20.41 -2.64 -9.47
CA ASP A 6 21.55 -2.20 -8.69
C ASP A 6 21.05 -1.58 -7.37
N PHE A 7 21.10 -2.37 -6.30
CA PHE A 7 20.64 -1.96 -4.96
C PHE A 7 21.56 -0.92 -4.29
N ASN A 8 22.74 -0.63 -4.85
CA ASN A 8 23.59 0.45 -4.35
C ASN A 8 23.20 1.83 -4.89
N LYS A 9 22.18 1.88 -5.77
CA LYS A 9 21.70 3.11 -6.41
C LYS A 9 20.24 3.33 -6.10
N ALA A 10 19.81 4.59 -6.26
CA ALA A 10 18.39 4.94 -6.16
C ALA A 10 17.56 4.15 -7.19
N TRP A 11 16.30 3.90 -6.86
CA TRP A 11 15.38 3.16 -7.73
C TRP A 11 15.19 3.84 -9.10
N ASN A 12 15.27 5.16 -9.16
CA ASN A 12 15.11 5.97 -10.38
C ASN A 12 16.45 6.35 -11.05
N ASP A 13 17.57 5.76 -10.63
CA ASP A 13 18.85 5.93 -11.30
C ASP A 13 18.78 5.41 -12.75
N PRO A 14 19.46 6.03 -13.73
CA PRO A 14 19.48 5.54 -15.11
C PRO A 14 19.83 4.06 -15.26
N ALA A 15 20.70 3.51 -14.39
CA ALA A 15 21.03 2.08 -14.39
C ALA A 15 19.85 1.18 -14.00
N ASN A 16 18.95 1.70 -13.16
CA ASN A 16 17.77 0.99 -12.66
C ASN A 16 16.50 1.29 -13.49
N LYS A 17 16.56 2.20 -14.48
CA LYS A 17 15.41 2.54 -15.30
C LYS A 17 14.73 1.30 -15.89
N LYS A 18 15.45 0.51 -16.69
CA LYS A 18 14.89 -0.65 -17.42
C LYS A 18 14.14 -1.66 -16.53
N PRO A 19 14.67 -2.14 -15.39
CA PRO A 19 13.92 -3.06 -14.54
C PRO A 19 12.65 -2.42 -13.97
N PHE A 20 12.66 -1.17 -13.53
CA PHE A 20 11.48 -0.50 -12.96
C PHE A 20 10.45 -0.02 -14.01
N GLN A 21 10.73 -0.17 -15.31
CA GLN A 21 9.72 -0.04 -16.36
C GLN A 21 8.96 -1.33 -16.64
N GLN A 22 9.36 -2.47 -16.06
CA GLN A 22 8.67 -3.75 -16.27
C GLN A 22 7.33 -3.76 -15.54
N LEU A 23 6.26 -3.99 -16.30
CA LEU A 23 4.92 -4.19 -15.76
C LEU A 23 4.87 -5.51 -14.99
N LEU A 24 4.38 -5.45 -13.75
CA LEU A 24 4.20 -6.61 -12.89
C LEU A 24 2.70 -6.81 -12.65
N ASN A 25 2.12 -7.85 -13.23
CA ASN A 25 0.69 -8.12 -13.08
C ASN A 25 0.26 -8.25 -11.61
N ASN A 26 1.14 -8.76 -10.73
CA ASN A 26 0.86 -8.88 -9.30
C ASN A 26 0.75 -7.54 -8.57
N TYR A 27 1.25 -6.45 -9.17
CA TYR A 27 1.16 -5.09 -8.63
C TYR A 27 0.02 -4.30 -9.27
N HIS A 28 -0.75 -4.90 -10.16
CA HIS A 28 -1.76 -4.24 -10.95
C HIS A 28 -3.16 -4.80 -10.67
N ASN A 29 -4.06 -3.91 -10.27
CA ASN A 29 -5.48 -4.22 -10.18
C ASN A 29 -6.10 -4.11 -11.61
N PRO A 30 -6.76 -5.17 -12.13
CA PRO A 30 -7.32 -5.17 -13.48
C PRO A 30 -8.47 -4.19 -13.72
N LYS A 31 -8.99 -3.52 -12.68
CA LYS A 31 -9.98 -2.44 -12.78
C LYS A 31 -9.36 -1.08 -13.08
N ILE A 32 -8.05 -0.94 -12.91
CA ILE A 32 -7.30 0.30 -13.14
C ILE A 32 -6.70 0.26 -14.55
N GLN A 33 -6.79 1.37 -15.29
CA GLN A 33 -6.24 1.44 -16.66
C GLN A 33 -4.78 1.88 -16.65
N GLU A 34 -4.42 2.70 -15.67
CA GLU A 34 -3.10 3.26 -15.47
C GLU A 34 -2.11 2.17 -15.07
N THR A 35 -1.10 1.98 -15.92
CA THR A 35 -0.05 0.97 -15.73
C THR A 35 1.34 1.57 -15.74
N VAL A 36 1.50 2.79 -16.25
CA VAL A 36 2.81 3.46 -16.45
C VAL A 36 2.71 4.93 -16.05
N SER A 37 3.73 5.43 -15.35
CA SER A 37 3.86 6.84 -14.95
C SER A 37 4.16 7.75 -16.16
N PRO A 38 3.98 9.08 -16.04
CA PRO A 38 4.38 10.03 -17.08
C PRO A 38 5.88 9.96 -17.43
N THR A 39 6.71 9.50 -16.50
CA THR A 39 8.16 9.30 -16.67
C THR A 39 8.53 7.90 -17.19
N GLY A 40 7.54 7.06 -17.47
CA GLY A 40 7.69 5.77 -18.12
C GLY A 40 7.96 4.59 -17.17
N TYR A 41 7.81 4.74 -15.86
CA TYR A 41 7.98 3.66 -14.87
C TYR A 41 6.69 2.89 -14.66
N ALA A 42 6.78 1.59 -14.40
CA ALA A 42 5.62 0.75 -14.13
C ALA A 42 5.00 1.08 -12.78
N LEU A 43 3.69 1.34 -12.75
CA LEU A 43 2.94 1.72 -11.57
C LEU A 43 2.55 0.51 -10.71
N SER A 44 2.27 0.78 -9.44
CA SER A 44 1.53 -0.13 -8.57
C SER A 44 0.14 0.42 -8.27
N SER A 45 -0.85 -0.48 -8.30
CA SER A 45 -2.21 -0.24 -7.83
C SER A 45 -2.33 -0.36 -6.30
N TYR A 46 -1.23 -0.57 -5.57
CA TYR A 46 -1.22 -0.76 -4.13
C TYR A 46 -0.19 0.18 -3.48
N GLN A 47 -0.53 0.72 -2.30
CA GLN A 47 0.39 1.51 -1.48
C GLN A 47 0.58 0.83 -0.12
N GLY A 48 1.81 0.83 0.37
CA GLY A 48 2.15 0.26 1.68
C GLY A 48 1.73 1.15 2.85
N ASN A 49 1.45 0.56 4.01
CA ASN A 49 1.17 1.32 5.23
C ASN A 49 2.47 1.92 5.79
N ALA A 50 2.61 3.26 5.75
CA ALA A 50 3.76 3.99 6.25
C ALA A 50 3.99 3.82 7.76
N LEU A 51 2.94 3.52 8.54
CA LEU A 51 3.01 3.30 9.98
C LEU A 51 3.65 1.96 10.34
N VAL A 52 3.74 1.03 9.37
CA VAL A 52 4.34 -0.30 9.52
C VAL A 52 5.63 -0.42 8.70
N LEU A 53 5.57 -0.06 7.42
CA LEU A 53 6.65 -0.23 6.44
C LEU A 53 7.61 0.96 6.39
N ASN A 54 7.78 1.67 7.50
CA ASN A 54 8.62 2.86 7.59
C ASN A 54 9.99 2.61 6.91
N PRO A 55 10.38 3.42 5.91
CA PRO A 55 11.52 3.15 5.04
C PRO A 55 12.88 3.34 5.75
N ILE A 56 12.91 3.90 6.96
CA ILE A 56 14.15 4.17 7.69
C ILE A 56 14.58 2.97 8.55
N GLN A 57 13.65 2.37 9.31
CA GLN A 57 14.01 1.36 10.31
C GLN A 57 13.14 0.10 10.24
N GLY A 58 11.97 0.15 9.58
CA GLY A 58 10.92 -0.84 9.76
C GLY A 58 10.47 -0.96 11.22
N ILE A 59 9.43 -1.74 11.48
CA ILE A 59 9.06 -2.15 12.85
C ILE A 59 9.21 -3.66 12.99
N ARG A 60 9.51 -4.16 14.19
CA ARG A 60 9.52 -5.61 14.41
C ARG A 60 8.09 -6.11 14.43
N ILE A 61 7.89 -7.36 14.03
CA ILE A 61 6.59 -8.02 14.16
C ILE A 61 6.07 -7.97 15.61
N SER A 62 6.96 -8.11 16.60
CA SER A 62 6.64 -7.99 18.03
C SER A 62 6.17 -6.60 18.46
N ASP A 63 6.42 -5.57 17.65
CA ASP A 63 6.02 -4.19 17.92
C ASP A 63 4.60 -3.89 17.39
N ILE A 64 3.97 -4.84 16.68
CA ILE A 64 2.57 -4.76 16.23
C ILE A 64 1.67 -5.30 17.34
N ARG A 65 1.46 -4.50 18.39
CA ARG A 65 0.74 -4.90 19.60
C ARG A 65 -0.78 -4.99 19.41
N ASP A 66 -1.33 -4.29 18.42
CA ASP A 66 -2.76 -4.37 18.08
C ASP A 66 -3.13 -5.70 17.40
N GLY A 67 -2.10 -6.47 17.00
CA GLY A 67 -2.20 -7.78 16.38
C GLY A 67 -2.08 -7.72 14.86
N ILE A 68 -1.24 -8.60 14.33
CA ILE A 68 -0.91 -8.69 12.90
C ILE A 68 -2.16 -8.83 12.00
N SER A 69 -3.15 -9.61 12.45
CA SER A 69 -4.43 -9.81 11.75
C SER A 69 -5.35 -8.59 11.74
N ASN A 70 -5.07 -7.59 12.59
CA ASN A 70 -5.86 -6.36 12.72
C ASN A 70 -5.11 -5.13 12.22
N THR A 71 -3.91 -5.28 11.66
CA THR A 71 -3.13 -4.17 11.12
C THR A 71 -3.00 -4.27 9.61
N ILE A 72 -3.42 -3.22 8.90
CA ILE A 72 -3.30 -3.11 7.44
C ILE A 72 -1.83 -2.92 7.07
N PHE A 73 -1.34 -3.70 6.11
CA PHE A 73 0.02 -3.61 5.56
C PHE A 73 0.04 -2.93 4.19
N ALA A 74 -1.01 -3.11 3.38
CA ALA A 74 -1.15 -2.44 2.10
C ALA A 74 -2.62 -2.20 1.77
N VAL A 75 -2.87 -1.19 0.94
CA VAL A 75 -4.22 -0.78 0.52
C VAL A 75 -4.22 -0.55 -0.98
N GLU A 76 -5.32 -0.91 -1.63
CA GLU A 76 -5.55 -0.56 -3.02
C GLU A 76 -5.64 0.97 -3.21
N ALA A 77 -4.93 1.49 -4.19
CA ALA A 77 -5.06 2.87 -4.65
C ALA A 77 -6.19 2.97 -5.67
N GLY A 78 -6.92 4.09 -5.69
CA GLY A 78 -7.81 4.46 -6.80
C GLY A 78 -7.28 5.64 -7.61
N GLU A 79 -6.21 6.28 -7.14
CA GLU A 79 -5.59 7.49 -7.67
C GLU A 79 -4.15 7.60 -7.14
N ASP A 80 -3.42 8.63 -7.56
CA ASP A 80 -2.06 8.95 -7.07
C ASP A 80 -1.09 7.74 -7.12
N PHE A 81 -1.19 6.94 -8.18
CA PHE A 81 -0.37 5.74 -8.36
C PHE A 81 1.12 6.08 -8.40
N LYS A 82 1.93 5.26 -7.72
CA LYS A 82 3.39 5.40 -7.69
C LYS A 82 4.06 4.22 -8.36
N PRO A 83 5.28 4.39 -8.90
CA PRO A 83 6.06 3.28 -9.42
C PRO A 83 6.27 2.19 -8.37
N TRP A 84 6.20 0.92 -8.76
CA TRP A 84 6.33 -0.19 -7.81
C TRP A 84 7.71 -0.24 -7.13
N GLY A 85 8.72 0.38 -7.74
CA GLY A 85 10.07 0.50 -7.19
C GLY A 85 10.31 1.68 -6.28
N ASP A 86 9.37 2.61 -6.18
CA ASP A 86 9.54 3.82 -5.39
C ASP A 86 9.43 3.50 -3.89
N PRO A 87 10.49 3.69 -3.08
CA PRO A 87 10.43 3.46 -1.63
C PRO A 87 9.47 4.42 -0.93
N ALA A 88 9.05 5.51 -1.59
CA ALA A 88 8.02 6.41 -1.11
C ALA A 88 6.60 5.94 -1.48
N ASN A 89 6.42 4.73 -2.05
CA ASN A 89 5.10 4.12 -2.32
C ASN A 89 4.38 3.67 -1.03
N LEU A 90 4.15 4.63 -0.15
CA LEU A 90 3.59 4.48 1.19
C LEU A 90 2.47 5.51 1.41
N THR A 91 1.52 5.15 2.26
CA THR A 91 0.37 5.97 2.67
C THR A 91 -0.02 5.71 4.12
N ASN A 92 -0.90 6.53 4.68
CA ASN A 92 -1.66 6.20 5.87
C ASN A 92 -2.99 5.57 5.42
N PRO A 93 -3.26 4.26 5.67
CA PRO A 93 -4.43 3.59 5.13
C PRO A 93 -5.75 4.30 5.46
N SER A 94 -5.92 4.83 6.68
CA SER A 94 -7.14 5.57 7.05
C SER A 94 -7.43 6.79 6.16
N GLN A 95 -6.39 7.44 5.64
CA GLN A 95 -6.54 8.60 4.75
C GLN A 95 -6.97 8.20 3.34
N MET A 96 -6.84 6.92 2.97
CA MET A 96 -7.24 6.41 1.65
C MET A 96 -8.77 6.23 1.52
N PHE A 97 -9.50 6.38 2.62
CA PHE A 97 -10.96 6.33 2.70
C PHE A 97 -11.59 7.69 3.00
N ALA A 98 -10.79 8.76 3.06
CA ALA A 98 -11.30 10.11 3.31
C ALA A 98 -12.22 10.58 2.18
N THR A 99 -13.14 11.50 2.49
CA THR A 99 -14.06 12.08 1.51
C THR A 99 -13.30 12.66 0.30
N GLY A 100 -13.73 12.27 -0.90
CA GLY A 100 -13.12 12.71 -2.16
C GLY A 100 -12.01 11.79 -2.69
N LYS A 101 -11.65 10.72 -1.97
CA LYS A 101 -10.73 9.70 -2.47
C LYS A 101 -11.40 8.75 -3.45
N THR A 102 -10.70 8.45 -4.54
CA THR A 102 -11.16 7.49 -5.55
C THR A 102 -11.05 6.05 -5.05
N ASN A 103 -12.06 5.25 -5.37
CA ASN A 103 -12.15 3.83 -5.05
C ASN A 103 -12.11 2.99 -6.34
N PRO A 104 -11.27 1.94 -6.43
CA PRO A 104 -11.23 1.06 -7.60
C PRO A 104 -12.47 0.17 -7.70
N TYR A 105 -13.23 0.02 -6.62
CA TYR A 105 -14.49 -0.71 -6.57
C TYR A 105 -15.62 0.17 -6.04
N VAL A 106 -16.85 -0.17 -6.43
CA VAL A 106 -18.04 0.51 -5.92
C VAL A 106 -18.12 0.31 -4.40
N GLY A 107 -18.19 1.42 -3.66
CA GLY A 107 -18.41 1.44 -2.21
C GLY A 107 -17.19 1.12 -1.34
N GLY A 108 -15.99 0.96 -1.90
CA GLY A 108 -14.80 0.66 -1.10
C GLY A 108 -13.61 0.08 -1.88
N LYS A 109 -12.71 -0.56 -1.14
CA LYS A 109 -11.47 -1.14 -1.68
C LYS A 109 -10.94 -2.28 -0.82
N HIS A 110 -10.03 -3.08 -1.37
CA HIS A 110 -9.38 -4.13 -0.59
C HIS A 110 -8.17 -3.61 0.16
N VAL A 111 -7.94 -4.21 1.32
CA VAL A 111 -6.76 -4.05 2.14
C VAL A 111 -6.13 -5.40 2.44
N LEU A 112 -4.81 -5.42 2.52
CA LEU A 112 -4.02 -6.55 2.96
C LEU A 112 -3.69 -6.38 4.44
N PHE A 113 -4.00 -7.37 5.25
CA PHE A 113 -3.57 -7.45 6.65
C PHE A 113 -2.20 -8.11 6.78
N GLY A 114 -1.53 -7.88 7.91
CA GLY A 114 -0.21 -8.44 8.17
C GLY A 114 -0.17 -9.97 8.22
N ASP A 115 -1.32 -10.63 8.40
CA ASP A 115 -1.44 -12.09 8.41
C ASP A 115 -1.64 -12.69 7.01
N GLY A 116 -1.64 -11.85 5.97
CA GLY A 116 -1.84 -12.23 4.59
C GLY A 116 -3.31 -12.30 4.17
N SER A 117 -4.26 -12.08 5.09
CA SER A 117 -5.67 -12.00 4.73
C SER A 117 -5.97 -10.71 3.97
N VAL A 118 -6.85 -10.81 2.99
CA VAL A 118 -7.34 -9.67 2.21
C VAL A 118 -8.81 -9.50 2.50
N ARG A 119 -9.23 -8.27 2.85
CA ARG A 119 -10.64 -7.95 3.09
C ARG A 119 -11.03 -6.70 2.31
N PHE A 120 -12.28 -6.68 1.87
CA PHE A 120 -12.91 -5.47 1.34
C PHE A 120 -13.35 -4.60 2.52
N LEU A 121 -12.95 -3.34 2.53
CA LEU A 121 -13.43 -2.34 3.48
C LEU A 121 -14.30 -1.32 2.76
N SER A 122 -15.42 -0.97 3.39
CA SER A 122 -16.33 0.04 2.87
C SER A 122 -15.74 1.45 3.02
N GLU A 123 -16.03 2.32 2.07
CA GLU A 123 -15.81 3.77 2.22
C GLU A 123 -16.63 4.39 3.36
N LEU A 124 -17.64 3.67 3.87
CA LEU A 124 -18.49 4.06 5.00
C LEU A 124 -18.01 3.49 6.34
N THR A 125 -16.90 2.73 6.37
CA THR A 125 -16.33 2.22 7.62
C THR A 125 -16.00 3.40 8.55
N ASP A 126 -16.31 3.26 9.84
CA ASP A 126 -16.07 4.31 10.84
C ASP A 126 -14.59 4.76 10.80
N PRO A 127 -14.31 6.07 10.69
CA PRO A 127 -12.96 6.60 10.70
C PRO A 127 -12.10 6.15 11.90
N ALA A 128 -12.72 5.91 13.06
CA ALA A 128 -12.03 5.37 14.24
C ALA A 128 -11.59 3.92 14.04
N VAL A 129 -12.42 3.09 13.38
CA VAL A 129 -12.05 1.72 13.00
C VAL A 129 -10.92 1.75 11.97
N LEU A 130 -11.03 2.59 10.94
CA LEU A 130 -9.97 2.74 9.92
C LEU A 130 -8.64 3.19 10.53
N LYS A 131 -8.69 4.10 11.50
CA LYS A 131 -7.50 4.54 12.24
C LYS A 131 -6.89 3.38 13.03
N ALA A 132 -7.70 2.66 13.80
CA ALA A 132 -7.24 1.51 14.58
C ALA A 132 -6.62 0.42 13.71
N LEU A 133 -7.23 0.11 12.56
CA LEU A 133 -6.67 -0.84 11.59
C LEU A 133 -5.40 -0.35 10.90
N SER A 134 -5.14 0.96 10.91
CA SER A 134 -3.93 1.55 10.29
C SER A 134 -2.74 1.57 11.25
N THR A 135 -2.96 1.57 12.57
CA THR A 135 -1.91 1.67 13.57
C THR A 135 -1.41 0.29 14.01
N PRO A 136 -0.10 0.13 14.28
CA PRO A 136 0.43 -1.12 14.81
C PRO A 136 0.34 -1.25 16.35
N ASP A 137 0.21 -0.14 17.08
CA ASP A 137 0.32 -0.06 18.55
C ASP A 137 -0.53 1.10 19.12
N GLY A 138 -1.78 1.22 18.68
CA GLY A 138 -2.74 2.23 19.12
C GLY A 138 -3.56 1.81 20.36
N GLY A 139 -3.72 0.49 20.57
CA GLY A 139 -4.42 -0.09 21.72
C GLY A 139 -5.95 -0.05 21.64
N GLU A 140 -6.52 0.37 20.52
CA GLU A 140 -7.97 0.37 20.30
C GLU A 140 -8.51 -1.06 20.10
N LYS A 141 -9.71 -1.33 20.64
CA LYS A 141 -10.43 -2.58 20.34
C LYS A 141 -11.16 -2.42 19.02
N VAL A 142 -10.85 -3.28 18.06
CA VAL A 142 -11.57 -3.35 16.79
C VAL A 142 -12.62 -4.45 16.86
N GLY A 143 -13.87 -4.12 16.49
CA GLY A 143 -14.99 -5.05 16.39
C GLY A 143 -15.07 -5.73 15.02
N ASP A 144 -16.26 -6.16 14.60
CA ASP A 144 -16.49 -6.68 13.25
C ASP A 144 -16.52 -5.53 12.22
N TYR A 145 -15.86 -5.73 11.07
CA TYR A 145 -15.74 -4.77 9.96
C TYR A 145 -15.60 -5.48 8.61
#